data_AF-A0A2A2QUY0-F1
#
_entry.id   AF-A0A2A2QUY0-F1
#
_cell.length_a   1.000
_cell.length_b   1.000
_cell.length_c   1.000
_cell.angle_alpha   90.00
_cell.angle_beta   90.00
_cell.angle_gamma   90.00
#
_symmetry.space_group_name_H-M   'P 1'
#
loop_
_entity.id
_entity.type
_entity.pdbx_description
1 polymer ?
#
loop_
_entity_poly.entity_id
_entity_poly.type
_entity_poly.pdbx_seq_one_letter_code
_entity_poly.pdbx_strand_id
1 'polypeptide(L)'
;MLFIGDSITAGWTKAPHIWEHYYGKFQPANFGIGGDRTQHVIWRIENGELEGLKPKVTVLMIGTNNSSSDTAAEITAANIKIIGLIRAKMPATKVLLLAIFPRGARKDADGNLTALAVADAEKRTAVINAVNTDLAKLDDGASVRFLDIAKVFYGQDGKIPHAIMPDQLHPNAAGYQLWADAMKPLLAEMLK
;
A
#
# COMPACT_ATOMS: atom_id res chain seq x y z
N MET A 1 9.06 4.34 -13.28
CA MET A 1 8.03 4.49 -12.20
C MET A 1 8.55 3.72 -10.98
N LEU A 2 8.19 4.10 -9.76
CA LEU A 2 8.65 3.37 -8.58
C LEU A 2 7.48 2.98 -7.68
N PHE A 3 7.47 1.76 -7.15
CA PHE A 3 6.56 1.32 -6.10
C PHE A 3 7.37 1.02 -4.84
N ILE A 4 6.94 1.53 -3.69
CA ILE A 4 7.55 1.29 -2.38
C ILE A 4 6.48 0.80 -1.41
N GLY A 5 6.76 -0.28 -0.70
CA GLY A 5 5.85 -0.78 0.32
C GLY A 5 6.31 -2.09 0.94
N ASP A 6 5.33 -2.87 1.38
CA ASP A 6 5.51 -4.16 2.07
C ASP A 6 5.24 -5.37 1.15
N SER A 7 4.83 -6.50 1.73
CA SER A 7 4.46 -7.74 1.03
C SER A 7 3.34 -7.55 0.01
N ILE A 8 2.42 -6.60 0.21
CA ILE A 8 1.35 -6.31 -0.74
C ILE A 8 1.94 -5.62 -1.97
N THR A 9 2.95 -4.77 -1.81
CA THR A 9 3.65 -4.18 -2.96
C THR A 9 4.55 -5.22 -3.64
N ALA A 10 5.30 -6.02 -2.86
CA ALA A 10 6.14 -7.10 -3.40
C ALA A 10 5.33 -8.14 -4.21
N GLY A 11 4.07 -8.34 -3.82
CA GLY A 11 3.21 -9.35 -4.40
C GLY A 11 2.72 -9.04 -5.82
N TRP A 12 3.02 -7.89 -6.43
CA TRP A 12 2.82 -7.67 -7.87
C TRP A 12 3.49 -8.75 -8.74
N THR A 13 4.52 -9.42 -8.21
CA THR A 13 5.13 -10.63 -8.81
C THR A 13 4.14 -11.78 -9.05
N LYS A 14 3.01 -11.82 -8.34
CA LYS A 14 1.92 -12.78 -8.54
C LYS A 14 1.02 -12.43 -9.74
N ALA A 15 1.17 -11.23 -10.30
CA ALA A 15 0.35 -10.70 -11.38
C ALA A 15 1.21 -10.09 -12.51
N PRO A 16 2.21 -10.82 -13.05
CA PRO A 16 3.22 -10.26 -13.95
C PRO A 16 2.63 -9.70 -15.24
N HIS A 17 1.61 -10.36 -15.81
CA HIS A 17 0.94 -9.87 -17.02
C HIS A 17 0.15 -8.58 -16.79
N ILE A 18 -0.46 -8.41 -15.61
CA ILE A 18 -1.18 -7.19 -15.23
C ILE A 18 -0.16 -6.07 -15.01
N TRP A 19 0.91 -6.36 -14.26
CA TRP A 19 2.00 -5.41 -14.05
C TRP A 19 2.58 -4.89 -15.36
N GLU A 20 2.90 -5.78 -16.30
CA GLU A 20 3.43 -5.41 -17.61
C GLU A 20 2.42 -4.57 -18.40
N HIS A 21 1.15 -4.98 -18.45
CA HIS A 21 0.10 -4.26 -19.18
C HIS A 21 -0.10 -2.82 -18.68
N TYR A 22 -0.17 -2.61 -17.37
CA TYR A 22 -0.46 -1.29 -16.79
C TYR A 22 0.79 -0.42 -16.68
N TYR A 23 1.93 -1.02 -16.32
CA TYR A 23 3.09 -0.26 -15.86
C TYR A 23 4.34 -0.47 -16.70
N GLY A 24 4.45 -1.52 -17.51
CA GLY A 24 5.66 -1.92 -18.23
C GLY A 24 6.30 -0.79 -19.05
N LYS A 25 5.46 -0.02 -19.78
CA LYS A 25 5.92 1.14 -20.57
C LYS A 25 6.62 2.25 -19.76
N PHE A 26 6.45 2.27 -18.44
CA PHE A 26 7.06 3.25 -17.54
C PHE A 26 8.33 2.74 -16.86
N GLN A 27 8.83 1.56 -17.28
CA GLN A 27 9.99 0.88 -16.69
C GLN A 27 9.88 0.87 -15.16
N PRO A 28 8.87 0.16 -14.62
CA PRO A 28 8.53 0.25 -13.22
C PRO A 28 9.50 -0.59 -12.39
N ALA A 29 9.92 -0.05 -11.24
CA ALA A 29 10.66 -0.79 -10.22
C ALA A 29 9.74 -1.07 -9.03
N ASN A 30 9.89 -2.26 -8.43
CA ASN A 30 9.11 -2.69 -7.28
C ASN A 30 10.04 -2.88 -6.07
N PHE A 31 9.97 -1.96 -5.12
CA PHE A 31 10.72 -1.98 -3.85
C PHE A 31 9.80 -2.35 -2.68
N GLY A 32 8.91 -3.31 -2.92
CA GLY A 32 8.14 -3.97 -1.89
C GLY A 32 8.95 -5.07 -1.19
N ILE A 33 8.96 -5.09 0.14
CA ILE A 33 9.61 -6.15 0.92
C ILE A 33 8.63 -6.76 1.91
N GLY A 34 8.58 -8.10 1.96
CA GLY A 34 7.67 -8.81 2.85
C GLY A 34 7.92 -8.49 4.31
N GLY A 35 6.86 -8.14 5.04
CA GLY A 35 6.92 -7.81 6.47
C GLY A 35 7.46 -6.41 6.78
N ASP A 36 7.77 -5.60 5.77
CA ASP A 36 8.24 -4.25 6.01
C ASP A 36 7.23 -3.42 6.78
N ARG A 37 7.76 -2.71 7.77
CA ARG A 37 7.07 -1.69 8.53
C ARG A 37 7.61 -0.32 8.10
N THR A 38 6.92 0.74 8.49
CA THR A 38 7.32 2.12 8.14
C THR A 38 8.79 2.42 8.46
N GLN A 39 9.31 1.99 9.61
CA GLN A 39 10.71 2.20 9.99
C GLN A 39 11.72 1.44 9.13
N HIS A 40 11.33 0.30 8.53
CA HIS A 40 12.21 -0.43 7.63
C HIS A 40 12.34 0.32 6.30
N VAL A 41 11.22 0.83 5.76
CA VAL A 41 11.23 1.69 4.57
C VAL A 41 12.07 2.95 4.78
N ILE A 42 11.91 3.61 5.94
CA ILE A 42 12.74 4.77 6.32
C ILE A 42 14.22 4.39 6.25
N TRP A 43 14.60 3.28 6.89
CA TRP A 43 15.98 2.81 6.90
C TRP A 43 16.50 2.54 5.48
N ARG A 44 15.74 1.83 4.63
CA ARG A 44 16.15 1.53 3.24
C ARG A 44 16.43 2.81 2.44
N ILE A 45 15.54 3.79 2.55
CA ILE A 45 15.69 5.07 1.88
C ILE A 45 16.94 5.80 2.40
N GLU A 46 17.12 5.90 3.71
CA GLU A 46 18.30 6.53 4.34
C GLU A 46 19.61 5.83 3.95
N ASN A 47 19.56 4.53 3.64
CA ASN A 47 20.71 3.70 3.25
C ASN A 47 20.85 3.49 1.73
N GLY A 48 20.28 4.40 0.94
CA GLY A 48 20.67 4.57 -0.46
C GLY A 48 19.76 3.93 -1.49
N GLU A 49 18.61 3.37 -1.09
CA GLU A 49 17.68 2.71 -2.02
C GLU A 49 17.17 3.64 -3.14
N LEU A 50 17.14 4.95 -2.90
CA LEU A 50 16.63 5.94 -3.88
C LEU A 50 17.73 6.66 -4.67
N GLU A 51 19.01 6.32 -4.46
CA GLU A 51 20.12 7.06 -5.07
C GLU A 51 20.15 6.90 -6.60
N GLY A 52 20.32 8.01 -7.31
CA GLY A 52 20.36 8.04 -8.78
C GLY A 52 19.02 7.81 -9.49
N LEU A 53 17.93 7.51 -8.74
CA LEU A 53 16.62 7.29 -9.33
C LEU A 53 15.90 8.61 -9.65
N LYS A 54 15.15 8.61 -10.75
CA LYS A 54 14.35 9.77 -11.22
C LYS A 54 12.98 9.35 -11.76
N PRO A 55 12.17 8.61 -10.99
CA PRO A 55 10.81 8.26 -11.43
C PRO A 55 9.95 9.53 -11.52
N LYS A 56 9.04 9.58 -12.50
CA LYS A 56 8.00 10.64 -12.54
C LYS A 56 7.03 10.54 -11.35
N VAL A 57 6.66 9.31 -11.00
CA VAL A 57 5.74 9.00 -9.90
C VAL A 57 6.29 7.85 -9.08
N THR A 58 6.24 8.01 -7.76
CA THR A 58 6.43 6.96 -6.76
C THR A 58 5.10 6.60 -6.13
N VAL A 59 4.69 5.34 -6.22
CA VAL A 59 3.52 4.79 -5.53
C VAL A 59 3.96 4.30 -4.17
N LEU A 60 3.37 4.83 -3.09
CA LEU A 60 3.70 4.49 -1.71
C LEU A 60 2.48 3.87 -1.03
N MET A 61 2.66 2.68 -0.46
CA MET A 61 1.69 2.07 0.46
C MET A 61 2.41 1.29 1.55
N ILE A 62 2.32 1.76 2.80
CA ILE A 62 3.00 1.11 3.92
C ILE A 62 2.27 1.37 5.25
N GLY A 63 2.23 0.36 6.11
CA GLY A 63 1.78 0.50 7.50
C GLY A 63 0.91 -0.65 8.02
N THR A 64 0.42 -1.56 7.17
CA THR A 64 -0.41 -2.68 7.65
C THR A 64 0.35 -3.57 8.64
N ASN A 65 1.67 -3.70 8.51
CA ASN A 65 2.51 -4.47 9.44
C ASN A 65 2.74 -3.76 10.78
N ASN A 66 2.54 -2.44 10.87
CA ASN A 66 2.60 -1.68 12.11
C ASN A 66 1.29 -1.75 12.90
N SER A 67 0.15 -2.00 12.24
CA SER A 67 -1.21 -1.90 12.82
C SER A 67 -1.50 -2.75 14.07
N SER A 68 -0.68 -3.75 14.38
CA SER A 68 -0.83 -4.57 15.60
C SER A 68 -0.21 -3.93 16.84
N SER A 69 0.83 -3.11 16.69
CA SER A 69 1.65 -2.60 17.80
C SER A 69 1.67 -1.08 17.90
N ASP A 70 1.51 -0.37 16.78
CA ASP A 70 1.71 1.08 16.72
C ASP A 70 0.37 1.79 16.66
N THR A 71 0.35 3.01 17.18
CA THR A 71 -0.79 3.91 17.07
C THR A 71 -0.94 4.45 15.65
N ALA A 72 -2.15 4.88 15.31
CA ALA A 72 -2.38 5.53 14.02
C ALA A 72 -1.50 6.78 13.83
N ALA A 73 -1.31 7.57 14.88
CA ALA A 73 -0.47 8.77 14.84
C ALA A 73 0.99 8.46 14.50
N GLU A 74 1.56 7.40 15.08
CA GLU A 74 2.94 6.97 14.78
C GLU A 74 3.09 6.49 13.33
N ILE A 75 2.14 5.71 12.84
CA ILE A 75 2.14 5.21 11.46
C ILE A 75 2.00 6.38 10.46
N THR A 76 1.12 7.33 10.75
CA THR A 76 0.93 8.56 9.96
C THR A 76 2.21 9.40 9.96
N ALA A 77 2.79 9.67 11.13
CA ALA A 77 4.03 10.46 11.24
C ALA A 77 5.19 9.80 10.47
N ALA A 78 5.29 8.48 10.52
CA ALA A 78 6.31 7.75 9.76
C ALA A 78 6.07 7.84 8.24
N ASN A 79 4.81 7.77 7.78
CA ASN A 79 4.48 8.00 6.36
C ASN A 79 4.83 9.43 5.92
N ILE A 80 4.56 10.44 6.75
CA ILE A 80 4.98 11.84 6.50
C ILE A 80 6.51 11.90 6.35
N LYS A 81 7.26 11.24 7.23
CA LYS A 81 8.73 11.17 7.13
C LYS A 81 9.17 10.50 5.82
N ILE A 82 8.56 9.37 5.43
CA ILE A 82 8.89 8.67 4.18
C ILE A 82 8.64 9.57 2.96
N ILE A 83 7.50 10.27 2.91
CA ILE A 83 7.19 11.23 1.84
C ILE A 83 8.24 12.34 1.80
N GLY A 84 8.62 12.89 2.96
CA GLY A 84 9.69 13.88 3.08
C GLY A 84 11.03 13.37 2.53
N LEU A 85 11.43 12.15 2.87
CA LEU A 85 12.66 11.52 2.36
C LEU A 85 12.61 11.29 0.84
N ILE A 86 11.49 10.80 0.32
CA ILE A 86 11.27 10.62 -1.13
C ILE A 86 11.45 11.95 -1.86
N ARG A 87 10.82 13.02 -1.37
CA ARG A 87 10.91 14.36 -1.98
C ARG A 87 12.29 14.98 -1.84
N ALA A 88 13.01 14.72 -0.75
CA ALA A 88 14.37 15.21 -0.58
C ALA A 88 15.34 14.53 -1.55
N LYS A 89 15.23 13.21 -1.75
CA LYS A 89 16.13 12.44 -2.63
C LYS A 89 15.74 12.51 -4.11
N MET A 90 14.45 12.64 -4.41
CA MET A 90 13.91 12.66 -5.77
C MET A 90 12.96 13.87 -5.94
N PRO A 91 13.46 15.12 -5.92
CA PRO A 91 12.61 16.32 -5.82
C PRO A 91 11.61 16.55 -6.97
N ALA A 92 11.84 15.92 -8.12
CA ALA A 92 10.93 15.97 -9.27
C ALA A 92 9.86 14.85 -9.25
N THR A 93 9.94 13.86 -8.34
CA THR A 93 8.92 12.80 -8.26
C THR A 93 7.64 13.35 -7.63
N LYS A 94 6.50 13.00 -8.21
CA LYS A 94 5.22 13.05 -7.51
C LYS A 94 5.08 11.79 -6.65
N VAL A 95 4.32 11.86 -5.56
CA VAL A 95 4.01 10.72 -4.69
C VAL A 95 2.52 10.41 -4.79
N LEU A 96 2.20 9.21 -5.27
CA LEU A 96 0.86 8.65 -5.17
C LEU A 96 0.79 7.83 -3.88
N LEU A 97 0.19 8.39 -2.85
CA LEU A 97 0.00 7.77 -1.54
C LEU A 97 -1.30 6.95 -1.56
N LEU A 98 -1.18 5.63 -1.47
CA LEU A 98 -2.35 4.78 -1.34
C LEU A 98 -2.77 4.68 0.12
N ALA A 99 -4.09 4.66 0.35
CA ALA A 99 -4.65 4.16 1.60
C ALA A 99 -4.12 2.74 1.89
N ILE A 100 -3.84 2.44 3.15
CA ILE A 100 -3.53 1.09 3.58
C ILE A 100 -4.77 0.23 3.33
N PHE A 101 -4.59 -0.87 2.59
CA PHE A 101 -5.70 -1.73 2.19
C PHE A 101 -6.38 -2.40 3.39
N PRO A 102 -7.68 -2.73 3.24
CA PRO A 102 -8.40 -3.44 4.28
C PRO A 102 -7.82 -4.83 4.50
N ARG A 103 -8.01 -5.34 5.71
CA ARG A 103 -7.60 -6.68 6.13
C ARG A 103 -8.68 -7.32 6.99
N GLY A 104 -8.71 -8.65 6.99
CA GLY A 104 -9.67 -9.44 7.74
C GLY A 104 -9.01 -10.46 8.65
N ALA A 105 -9.87 -11.19 9.37
CA ALA A 105 -9.46 -12.24 10.29
C ALA A 105 -8.92 -13.45 9.54
N ARG A 106 -7.80 -13.98 10.02
CA ARG A 106 -7.10 -15.10 9.38
C ARG A 106 -7.38 -16.39 10.12
N LYS A 107 -7.60 -17.46 9.35
CA LYS A 107 -7.67 -18.81 9.89
C LYS A 107 -6.29 -19.24 10.40
N ASP A 108 -6.27 -20.05 11.45
CA ASP A 108 -5.05 -20.71 11.94
C ASP A 108 -4.57 -21.82 11.00
N ALA A 109 -3.52 -22.53 11.39
CA ALA A 109 -2.93 -23.62 10.61
C ALA A 109 -3.90 -24.79 10.37
N ASP A 110 -4.88 -24.97 11.27
CA ASP A 110 -5.91 -26.02 11.20
C ASP A 110 -7.15 -25.55 10.42
N GLY A 111 -7.16 -24.32 9.93
CA GLY A 111 -8.26 -23.75 9.16
C GLY A 111 -9.40 -23.17 10.01
N ASN A 112 -9.21 -23.03 11.32
CA ASN A 112 -10.21 -22.50 12.24
C ASN A 112 -10.13 -20.98 12.33
N LEU A 113 -11.30 -20.34 12.38
CA LEU A 113 -11.41 -18.91 12.66
C LEU A 113 -11.74 -18.71 14.14
N THR A 114 -10.78 -18.19 14.91
CA THR A 114 -10.95 -18.00 16.36
C THR A 114 -11.50 -16.62 16.68
N ALA A 115 -12.19 -16.48 17.82
CA ALA A 115 -12.64 -15.17 18.31
C ALA A 115 -11.48 -14.18 18.52
N LEU A 116 -10.30 -14.67 18.91
CA LEU A 116 -9.09 -13.86 19.03
C LEU A 116 -8.62 -13.31 17.67
N ALA A 117 -8.67 -14.13 16.61
CA ALA A 117 -8.31 -13.68 15.27
C ALA A 117 -9.28 -12.62 14.72
N VAL A 118 -10.57 -12.74 15.04
CA VAL A 118 -11.59 -11.74 14.71
C VAL A 118 -11.31 -10.43 15.44
N ALA A 119 -11.12 -10.49 16.76
CA ALA A 119 -10.84 -9.31 17.57
C ALA A 119 -9.52 -8.59 17.18
N ASP A 120 -8.46 -9.34 16.84
CA ASP A 120 -7.22 -8.76 16.31
C ASP A 120 -7.46 -8.03 14.98
N ALA A 121 -8.19 -8.66 14.05
CA ALA A 121 -8.48 -8.05 12.76
C ALA A 121 -9.30 -6.76 12.92
N GLU A 122 -10.33 -6.75 13.78
CA GLU A 122 -11.13 -5.56 14.08
C GLU A 122 -10.26 -4.43 14.65
N LYS A 123 -9.40 -4.73 15.64
CA LYS A 123 -8.47 -3.77 16.21
C LYS A 123 -7.54 -3.17 15.14
N ARG A 124 -6.94 -4.01 14.30
CA ARG A 124 -6.00 -3.57 13.26
C ARG A 124 -6.70 -2.76 12.17
N THR A 125 -7.92 -3.14 11.80
CA THR A 125 -8.76 -2.38 10.87
C THR A 125 -9.13 -1.02 11.42
N ALA A 126 -9.46 -0.91 12.72
CA ALA A 126 -9.71 0.38 13.36
C ALA A 126 -8.47 1.30 13.29
N VAL A 127 -7.28 0.77 13.55
CA VAL A 127 -6.02 1.51 13.41
C VAL A 127 -5.80 1.93 11.96
N ILE A 128 -5.97 1.02 10.99
CA ILE A 128 -5.79 1.31 9.56
C ILE A 128 -6.76 2.42 9.10
N ASN A 129 -8.02 2.38 9.50
CA ASN A 129 -9.00 3.40 9.14
C ASN A 129 -8.64 4.78 9.72
N ALA A 130 -8.14 4.81 10.96
CA ALA A 130 -7.65 6.05 11.56
C ALA A 130 -6.41 6.58 10.81
N VAL A 131 -5.45 5.72 10.45
CA VAL A 131 -4.29 6.10 9.62
C VAL A 131 -4.75 6.67 8.29
N ASN A 132 -5.62 5.97 7.57
CA ASN A 132 -6.10 6.42 6.25
C ASN A 132 -6.84 7.77 6.33
N THR A 133 -7.57 8.02 7.41
CA THR A 133 -8.21 9.32 7.67
C THR A 133 -7.19 10.46 7.77
N ASP A 134 -6.04 10.20 8.41
CA ASP A 134 -4.98 11.20 8.52
C ASP A 134 -4.13 11.30 7.25
N LEU A 135 -3.83 10.19 6.57
CA LEU A 135 -3.12 10.18 5.29
C LEU A 135 -3.88 10.92 4.19
N ALA A 136 -5.22 10.88 4.21
CA ALA A 136 -6.05 11.63 3.27
C ALA A 136 -5.80 13.16 3.34
N LYS A 137 -5.41 13.68 4.51
CA LYS A 137 -5.10 15.11 4.70
C LYS A 137 -3.78 15.52 4.06
N LEU A 138 -2.97 14.56 3.60
CA LEU A 138 -1.69 14.80 2.95
C LEU A 138 -1.82 15.01 1.43
N ASP A 139 -3.02 14.85 0.86
CA ASP A 139 -3.27 15.20 -0.54
C ASP A 139 -3.16 16.73 -0.71
N ASP A 140 -2.18 17.17 -1.50
CA ASP A 140 -1.95 18.58 -1.80
C ASP A 140 -2.52 19.00 -3.17
N GLY A 141 -3.20 18.08 -3.86
CA GLY A 141 -3.75 18.29 -5.21
C GLY A 141 -2.70 18.34 -6.32
N ALA A 142 -1.41 18.18 -6.01
CA ALA A 142 -0.30 18.37 -6.93
C ALA A 142 0.83 17.34 -6.77
N SER A 143 1.73 17.53 -5.80
CA SER A 143 2.95 16.75 -5.63
C SER A 143 2.74 15.48 -4.82
N VAL A 144 1.78 15.47 -3.91
CA VAL A 144 1.34 14.32 -3.14
C VAL A 144 -0.16 14.15 -3.36
N ARG A 145 -0.55 13.02 -3.91
CA ARG A 145 -1.96 12.68 -4.14
C ARG A 145 -2.33 11.47 -3.33
N PHE A 146 -3.42 11.53 -2.59
CA PHE A 146 -3.93 10.41 -1.82
C PHE A 146 -4.98 9.68 -2.64
N LEU A 147 -4.97 8.34 -2.55
CA LEU A 147 -5.97 7.52 -3.20
C LEU A 147 -6.40 6.37 -2.30
N ASP A 148 -7.68 6.39 -1.94
CA ASP A 148 -8.34 5.26 -1.28
C ASP A 148 -9.08 4.41 -2.31
N ILE A 149 -8.62 3.17 -2.46
CA ILE A 149 -9.26 2.17 -3.31
C ILE A 149 -9.96 1.06 -2.50
N ALA A 150 -10.05 1.16 -1.18
CA ALA A 150 -10.54 0.09 -0.29
C ALA A 150 -11.89 -0.50 -0.75
N LYS A 151 -12.78 0.34 -1.29
CA LYS A 151 -14.09 -0.07 -1.81
C LYS A 151 -14.03 -1.21 -2.84
N VAL A 152 -12.96 -1.33 -3.63
CA VAL A 152 -12.86 -2.39 -4.65
C VAL A 152 -12.53 -3.75 -4.04
N PHE A 153 -12.08 -3.78 -2.78
CA PHE A 153 -11.75 -5.02 -2.08
C PHE A 153 -12.89 -5.59 -1.23
N TYR A 154 -14.03 -4.89 -1.14
CA TYR A 154 -15.20 -5.34 -0.40
C TYR A 154 -16.27 -5.92 -1.33
N GLY A 155 -16.89 -7.01 -0.89
CA GLY A 155 -18.13 -7.53 -1.46
C GLY A 155 -19.35 -6.71 -1.03
N GLN A 156 -20.52 -7.04 -1.57
CA GLN A 156 -21.79 -6.39 -1.22
C GLN A 156 -22.16 -6.57 0.26
N ASP A 157 -21.63 -7.60 0.92
CA ASP A 157 -21.81 -7.88 2.34
C ASP A 157 -20.82 -7.11 3.24
N GLY A 158 -19.99 -6.23 2.66
CA GLY A 158 -18.98 -5.46 3.38
C GLY A 158 -17.77 -6.28 3.82
N LYS A 159 -17.63 -7.54 3.37
CA LYS A 159 -16.48 -8.40 3.70
C LYS A 159 -15.51 -8.49 2.54
N ILE A 160 -14.27 -8.85 2.85
CA ILE A 160 -13.25 -9.09 1.82
C ILE A 160 -13.47 -10.49 1.23
N PRO A 161 -13.78 -10.61 -0.08
CA PRO A 161 -13.95 -11.92 -0.69
C PRO A 161 -12.63 -12.71 -0.69
N HIS A 162 -12.65 -13.96 -0.21
CA HIS A 162 -11.49 -14.85 -0.32
C HIS A 162 -11.04 -15.10 -1.77
N ALA A 163 -11.94 -14.91 -2.73
CA ALA A 163 -11.63 -15.00 -4.15
C ALA A 163 -10.63 -13.91 -4.64
N ILE A 164 -10.46 -12.81 -3.90
CA ILE A 164 -9.51 -11.75 -4.25
C ILE A 164 -8.38 -11.57 -3.21
N MET A 165 -8.66 -11.84 -1.94
CA MET A 165 -7.64 -11.92 -0.87
C MET A 165 -7.84 -13.23 -0.08
N PRO A 166 -7.23 -14.35 -0.53
CA PRO A 166 -7.47 -15.68 0.04
C PRO A 166 -7.17 -15.76 1.54
N ASP A 167 -6.15 -15.02 1.99
CA ASP A 167 -5.72 -14.95 3.38
C ASP A 167 -6.21 -13.67 4.08
N GLN A 168 -7.21 -12.98 3.51
CA GLN A 168 -7.78 -11.76 4.06
C GLN A 168 -6.76 -10.61 4.23
N LEU A 169 -5.65 -10.62 3.50
CA LEU A 169 -4.63 -9.57 3.53
C LEU A 169 -3.98 -9.32 2.17
N HIS A 170 -3.49 -10.38 1.52
CA HIS A 170 -2.73 -10.25 0.29
C HIS A 170 -3.64 -10.46 -0.93
N PRO A 171 -3.68 -9.50 -1.87
CA PRO A 171 -4.33 -9.71 -3.16
C PRO A 171 -3.73 -10.92 -3.90
N ASN A 172 -4.59 -11.69 -4.56
CA ASN A 172 -4.19 -12.57 -5.65
C ASN A 172 -4.25 -11.82 -7.00
N ALA A 173 -4.06 -12.51 -8.13
CA ALA A 173 -4.10 -11.86 -9.44
C ALA A 173 -5.39 -11.07 -9.70
N ALA A 174 -6.56 -11.58 -9.28
CA ALA A 174 -7.83 -10.85 -9.42
C ALA A 174 -7.87 -9.61 -8.53
N GLY A 175 -7.37 -9.69 -7.29
CA GLY A 175 -7.22 -8.52 -6.42
C GLY A 175 -6.24 -7.47 -6.98
N TYR A 176 -5.13 -7.90 -7.58
CA TYR A 176 -4.20 -6.98 -8.26
C TYR A 176 -4.79 -6.33 -9.50
N GLN A 177 -5.66 -7.03 -10.24
CA GLN A 177 -6.41 -6.42 -11.33
C GLN A 177 -7.29 -5.28 -10.83
N LEU A 178 -8.03 -5.49 -9.74
CA LEU A 178 -8.87 -4.45 -9.12
C LEU A 178 -8.03 -3.26 -8.63
N TRP A 179 -6.85 -3.51 -8.05
CA TRP A 179 -5.91 -2.44 -7.72
C TRP A 179 -5.50 -1.65 -8.97
N ALA A 180 -5.03 -2.33 -10.01
CA ALA A 180 -4.58 -1.70 -11.24
C ALA A 180 -5.67 -0.80 -11.86
N ASP A 181 -6.90 -1.31 -11.93
CA ASP A 181 -8.05 -0.59 -12.47
C ASP A 181 -8.40 0.65 -11.65
N ALA A 182 -8.47 0.50 -10.33
CA ALA A 182 -8.83 1.60 -9.43
C ALA A 182 -7.77 2.70 -9.39
N MET A 183 -6.50 2.34 -9.56
CA MET A 183 -5.38 3.28 -9.53
C MET A 183 -5.17 4.02 -10.86
N LYS A 184 -5.52 3.39 -11.99
CA LYS A 184 -5.22 3.87 -13.34
C LYS A 184 -5.61 5.33 -13.62
N PRO A 185 -6.82 5.83 -13.26
CA PRO A 185 -7.23 7.19 -13.63
C PRO A 185 -6.31 8.27 -13.05
N LEU A 186 -6.08 8.23 -11.74
CA LEU A 186 -5.24 9.20 -11.05
C LEU A 186 -3.77 9.03 -11.41
N LEU A 187 -3.28 7.80 -11.51
CA LEU A 187 -1.91 7.55 -11.92
C LEU A 187 -1.62 8.11 -13.32
N ALA A 188 -2.55 7.94 -14.27
CA ALA A 188 -2.41 8.49 -15.61
C ALA A 188 -2.41 10.03 -15.63
N GLU A 189 -3.19 10.67 -14.76
CA GLU A 189 -3.13 12.13 -14.56
C GLU A 189 -1.75 12.56 -14.04
N MET A 190 -1.23 11.88 -13.02
CA MET A 190 0.05 12.23 -12.41
C MET A 190 1.26 11.99 -13.31
N LEU A 191 1.16 11.08 -14.29
CA LEU A 191 2.24 10.76 -15.23
C LEU A 191 2.36 11.72 -16.41
N LYS A 192 1.36 12.58 -16.62
CA LYS A 192 1.43 13.72 -17.54
C LYS A 192 2.38 14.76 -16.95
#